data_AF-A0A2T1K817-F1
#
_entry.id   AF-A0A2T1K817-F1
#
_cell.length_a   1.000
_cell.length_b   1.000
_cell.length_c   1.000
_cell.angle_alpha   90.00
_cell.angle_beta   90.00
_cell.angle_gamma   90.00
#
_symmetry.space_group_name_H-M   'P 1'
#
loop_
_entity.id
_entity.type
_entity.pdbx_description
1 polymer ?
#
loop_
_entity_poly.entity_id
_entity_poly.type
_entity_poly.pdbx_seq_one_letter_code
_entity_poly.pdbx_strand_id
1 'polypeptide(L)'
;MKKSRFSDSQILSILKQAENGVPVPELCREHGMSSASFYKWRAKFGGMDASMMARLKELEDENRRLKKMYAEERLKADILKEAIGKKVVKPSRRREMAQKAVNEKRVSIRLACWMFSISETCYRYQPKLSSENAEIADWLIRLTHNQRNWGFGLCFLHLRNVKGFAWNHKRVYRIYRELELNLRIKPKKRLVREKPEPLAVPEMINDSWSMDFMHDQLNDGRSYRLLNVIDDFNREGLGIEVDFSLPAERVIRSLEQIIEWRGKPRSIRCDNGPEYISGKLAAWAEQREIKLAFIQPGKPQQNAYIERYNRTVRYDWLAQYLFDSTEEVQDYATRWLWHYNHERPNMGLGGITPQQKLAMLA
;
A
#
# COMPACT_ATOMS: atom_id res chain seq x y z
N MET A 1 -23.49 -57.28 11.87
CA MET A 1 -23.43 -58.65 11.31
C MET A 1 -23.28 -59.64 12.46
N LYS A 2 -24.06 -60.73 12.48
CA LYS A 2 -23.90 -61.81 13.48
C LYS A 2 -22.49 -62.40 13.33
N LYS A 3 -21.74 -62.54 14.44
CA LYS A 3 -20.41 -63.18 14.44
C LYS A 3 -20.58 -64.67 14.12
N SER A 4 -19.86 -65.17 13.13
CA SER A 4 -19.79 -66.60 12.81
C SER A 4 -19.25 -67.39 14.01
N ARG A 5 -19.76 -68.62 14.23
CA ARG A 5 -19.29 -69.54 15.29
C ARG A 5 -17.86 -70.03 15.06
N PHE A 6 -17.42 -70.07 13.81
CA PHE A 6 -16.07 -70.47 13.41
C PHE A 6 -15.32 -69.25 12.89
N SER A 7 -14.07 -69.11 13.33
CA SER A 7 -13.12 -68.16 12.74
C SER A 7 -12.63 -68.64 11.38
N ASP A 8 -12.20 -67.72 10.53
CA ASP A 8 -11.73 -68.05 9.18
C ASP A 8 -10.52 -69.01 9.20
N SER A 9 -9.65 -68.94 10.21
CA SER A 9 -8.52 -69.88 10.38
C SER A 9 -8.98 -71.29 10.75
N GLN A 10 -10.04 -71.43 11.57
CA GLN A 10 -10.64 -72.72 11.89
C GLN A 10 -11.30 -73.35 10.67
N ILE A 11 -12.02 -72.55 9.87
CA ILE A 11 -12.66 -73.01 8.64
C ILE A 11 -11.61 -73.58 7.67
N LEU A 12 -10.47 -72.89 7.51
CA LEU A 12 -9.38 -73.34 6.64
C LEU A 12 -8.70 -74.62 7.13
N SER A 13 -8.47 -74.77 8.44
CA SER A 13 -7.90 -75.99 9.01
C SER A 13 -8.77 -77.22 8.68
N ILE A 14 -10.09 -77.05 8.76
CA ILE A 14 -11.07 -78.12 8.49
C ILE A 14 -11.12 -78.44 6.99
N LEU A 15 -11.05 -77.43 6.12
CA LEU A 15 -10.96 -77.65 4.67
C LEU A 15 -9.67 -78.37 4.27
N LYS A 16 -8.54 -78.06 4.91
CA LYS A 16 -7.25 -78.72 4.67
C LYS A 16 -7.25 -80.18 5.12
N GLN A 17 -7.91 -80.50 6.23
CA GLN A 17 -8.11 -81.90 6.65
C GLN A 17 -8.90 -82.71 5.61
N ALA A 18 -9.91 -82.11 4.99
CA ALA A 18 -10.65 -82.75 3.91
C ALA A 18 -9.82 -82.91 2.62
N GLU A 19 -8.98 -81.93 2.27
CA GLU A 19 -8.04 -82.03 1.14
C GLU A 19 -6.96 -83.09 1.37
N ASN A 20 -6.57 -83.33 2.63
CA ASN A 20 -5.66 -84.40 3.04
C ASN A 20 -6.34 -85.79 3.14
N GLY A 21 -7.60 -85.91 2.74
CA GLY A 21 -8.28 -87.21 2.58
C GLY A 21 -9.25 -87.60 3.70
N VAL A 22 -9.52 -86.74 4.69
CA VAL A 22 -10.53 -87.03 5.73
C VAL A 22 -11.95 -86.91 5.14
N PRO A 23 -12.83 -87.92 5.30
CA PRO A 23 -14.19 -87.86 4.78
C PRO A 23 -15.01 -86.67 5.34
N VAL A 24 -15.66 -85.91 4.45
CA VAL A 24 -16.48 -84.74 4.81
C VAL A 24 -17.58 -85.04 5.87
N PRO A 25 -18.28 -86.20 5.84
CA PRO A 25 -19.26 -86.53 6.88
C PRO A 25 -18.68 -86.65 8.30
N GLU A 26 -17.40 -87.07 8.40
CA GLU A 26 -16.69 -87.22 9.66
C GLU A 26 -16.33 -85.84 10.26
N LEU A 27 -15.76 -84.96 9.43
CA LEU A 27 -15.45 -83.57 9.81
C LEU A 27 -16.71 -82.78 10.23
N CYS A 28 -17.84 -83.03 9.55
CA CYS A 28 -19.12 -82.42 9.90
C CYS A 28 -19.60 -82.85 11.29
N ARG A 29 -19.38 -84.11 11.66
CA ARG A 29 -19.75 -84.67 12.97
C ARG A 29 -18.81 -84.16 14.07
N GLU A 30 -17.50 -84.16 13.82
CA GLU A 30 -16.47 -83.74 14.78
C GLU A 30 -16.60 -82.27 15.16
N HIS A 31 -16.76 -81.40 14.17
CA HIS A 31 -16.84 -79.97 14.41
C HIS A 31 -18.27 -79.44 14.58
N GLY A 32 -19.28 -80.31 14.53
CA GLY A 32 -20.68 -79.96 14.75
C GLY A 32 -21.23 -78.96 13.71
N MET A 33 -20.99 -79.24 12.43
CA MET A 33 -21.44 -78.43 11.28
C MET A 33 -22.21 -79.25 10.26
N SER A 34 -23.02 -78.59 9.43
CA SER A 34 -23.72 -79.26 8.33
C SER A 34 -22.84 -79.40 7.10
N SER A 35 -23.03 -80.48 6.33
CA SER A 35 -22.35 -80.68 5.04
C SER A 35 -22.57 -79.50 4.07
N ALA A 36 -23.76 -78.89 4.10
CA ALA A 36 -24.05 -77.70 3.31
C ALA A 36 -23.18 -76.49 3.70
N SER A 37 -22.85 -76.33 4.99
CA SER A 37 -21.95 -75.27 5.45
C SER A 37 -20.51 -75.55 5.01
N PHE A 38 -20.08 -76.81 5.09
CA PHE A 38 -18.76 -77.24 4.60
C PHE A 38 -18.57 -76.93 3.11
N TYR A 39 -19.50 -77.32 2.25
CA TYR A 39 -19.39 -77.04 0.80
C TYR A 39 -19.49 -75.55 0.48
N LYS A 40 -20.27 -74.76 1.24
CA LYS A 40 -20.26 -73.28 1.13
C LYS A 40 -18.91 -72.69 1.51
N TRP A 41 -18.25 -73.22 2.54
CA TRP A 41 -16.90 -72.82 2.90
C TRP A 41 -15.88 -73.24 1.87
N ARG A 42 -15.97 -74.46 1.32
CA ARG A 42 -15.10 -74.94 0.25
C ARG A 42 -15.25 -74.09 -1.02
N ALA A 43 -16.45 -73.64 -1.36
CA ALA A 43 -16.67 -72.73 -2.48
C ALA A 43 -16.09 -71.32 -2.23
N LYS A 44 -16.07 -70.86 -0.98
CA LYS A 44 -15.62 -69.50 -0.60
C LYS A 44 -14.13 -69.41 -0.29
N PHE A 45 -13.55 -70.47 0.29
CA PHE A 45 -12.20 -70.52 0.86
C PHE A 45 -11.37 -71.68 0.30
N GLY A 46 -11.92 -72.55 -0.55
CA GLY A 46 -11.18 -73.64 -1.17
C GLY A 46 -10.05 -73.11 -2.07
N GLY A 47 -8.86 -73.69 -1.92
CA GLY A 47 -7.65 -73.21 -2.61
C GLY A 47 -6.98 -71.97 -1.99
N MET A 48 -7.52 -71.40 -0.91
CA MET A 48 -6.84 -70.39 -0.10
C MET A 48 -6.14 -71.04 1.10
N ASP A 49 -4.87 -70.73 1.31
CA ASP A 49 -4.18 -71.09 2.55
C ASP A 49 -4.28 -69.97 3.60
N ALA A 50 -3.83 -70.26 4.82
CA ALA A 50 -3.85 -69.28 5.92
C ALA A 50 -3.01 -68.02 5.61
N SER A 51 -1.98 -68.14 4.77
CA SER A 51 -1.12 -67.03 4.32
C SER A 51 -1.88 -66.08 3.38
N MET A 52 -2.63 -66.63 2.43
CA MET A 52 -3.43 -65.89 1.45
C MET A 52 -4.60 -65.15 2.11
N MET A 53 -5.22 -65.73 3.15
CA MET A 53 -6.24 -65.03 3.94
C MET A 53 -5.67 -63.90 4.81
N ALA A 54 -4.49 -64.09 5.40
CA ALA A 54 -3.80 -63.01 6.12
C ALA A 54 -3.49 -61.84 5.17
N ARG A 55 -3.01 -62.13 3.96
CA ARG A 55 -2.77 -61.13 2.91
C ARG A 55 -4.06 -60.44 2.45
N LEU A 56 -5.16 -61.17 2.29
CA LEU A 56 -6.45 -60.56 1.93
C LEU A 56 -6.94 -59.59 3.01
N LYS A 57 -6.81 -59.96 4.30
CA LYS A 57 -7.19 -59.08 5.40
C LYS A 57 -6.31 -57.82 5.48
N GLU A 58 -5.00 -57.97 5.27
CA GLU A 58 -4.08 -56.83 5.17
C GLU A 58 -4.46 -55.89 4.02
N LEU A 59 -4.76 -56.45 2.84
CA LEU A 59 -5.24 -55.70 1.68
C LEU A 59 -6.59 -55.01 1.95
N GLU A 60 -7.51 -55.65 2.69
CA GLU A 60 -8.78 -55.02 3.08
C GLU A 60 -8.58 -53.84 4.04
N ASP A 61 -7.66 -53.96 5.00
CA ASP A 61 -7.32 -52.89 5.94
C ASP A 61 -6.58 -51.75 5.22
N GLU A 62 -5.68 -52.06 4.30
CA GLU A 62 -5.02 -51.08 3.44
C GLU A 62 -6.03 -50.36 2.55
N ASN A 63 -6.95 -51.09 1.91
CA ASN A 63 -8.00 -50.51 1.07
C ASN A 63 -8.93 -49.60 1.89
N ARG A 64 -9.23 -49.97 3.15
CA ARG A 64 -9.98 -49.09 4.07
C ARG A 64 -9.21 -47.81 4.37
N ARG A 65 -7.90 -47.89 4.62
CA ARG A 65 -7.04 -46.72 4.85
C ARG A 65 -6.97 -45.84 3.59
N LEU A 66 -6.78 -46.45 2.42
CA LEU A 66 -6.72 -45.76 1.12
C LEU A 66 -8.03 -45.05 0.81
N LYS A 67 -9.20 -45.70 1.02
CA LYS A 67 -10.51 -45.07 0.83
C LYS A 67 -10.70 -43.85 1.73
N LYS A 68 -10.27 -43.94 2.99
CA LYS A 68 -10.31 -42.81 3.92
C LYS A 68 -9.40 -41.67 3.46
N MET A 69 -8.15 -41.95 3.11
CA MET A 69 -7.21 -40.96 2.60
C MET A 69 -7.71 -40.31 1.30
N TYR A 70 -8.26 -41.10 0.37
CA TYR A 70 -8.82 -40.60 -0.87
C TYR A 70 -10.01 -39.67 -0.62
N ALA A 71 -10.92 -40.01 0.29
CA ALA A 71 -12.04 -39.14 0.65
C ALA A 71 -11.56 -37.82 1.26
N GLU A 72 -10.56 -37.85 2.14
CA GLU A 72 -9.96 -36.66 2.73
C GLU A 72 -9.24 -35.78 1.70
N GLU A 73 -8.43 -36.38 0.82
CA GLU A 73 -7.75 -35.67 -0.29
C GLU A 73 -8.72 -35.13 -1.32
N ARG A 74 -9.79 -35.86 -1.62
CA ARG A 74 -10.80 -35.39 -2.56
C ARG A 74 -11.54 -34.18 -2.01
N LEU A 75 -11.94 -34.22 -0.74
CA LEU A 75 -12.56 -33.08 -0.07
C LEU A 75 -11.63 -31.85 -0.06
N LYS A 76 -10.33 -32.05 0.19
CA LYS A 76 -9.34 -30.97 0.11
C LYS A 76 -9.27 -30.36 -1.28
N ALA A 77 -9.19 -31.19 -2.32
CA ALA A 77 -9.10 -30.74 -3.70
C ALA A 77 -10.36 -29.96 -4.13
N ASP A 78 -11.54 -30.45 -3.78
CA ASP A 78 -12.82 -29.82 -4.14
C ASP A 78 -12.97 -28.44 -3.47
N ILE A 79 -12.65 -28.33 -2.18
CA ILE A 79 -12.67 -27.05 -1.46
C ILE A 79 -11.63 -26.07 -2.02
N LEU A 80 -10.40 -26.54 -2.32
CA LEU A 80 -9.37 -25.68 -2.90
C LEU A 80 -9.76 -25.19 -4.30
N LYS A 81 -10.39 -26.04 -5.11
CA LYS A 81 -10.86 -25.70 -6.46
C LYS A 81 -11.99 -24.68 -6.41
N GLU A 82 -12.93 -24.81 -5.47
CA GLU A 82 -14.02 -23.86 -5.26
C GLU A 82 -13.52 -22.51 -4.71
N ALA A 83 -12.51 -22.54 -3.84
CA ALA A 83 -11.97 -21.35 -3.20
C ALA A 83 -10.96 -20.59 -4.10
N ILE A 84 -10.19 -21.27 -4.95
CA ILE A 84 -9.14 -20.69 -5.79
C ILE A 84 -9.65 -20.50 -7.22
N GLY A 85 -10.50 -19.49 -7.42
CA GLY A 85 -10.75 -18.94 -8.75
C GLY A 85 -9.60 -18.06 -9.27
N LYS A 86 -8.73 -17.56 -8.38
CA LYS A 86 -7.56 -16.68 -8.68
C LYS A 86 -6.44 -16.89 -7.65
N LYS A 87 -5.20 -16.52 -8.01
CA LYS A 87 -4.01 -16.62 -7.14
C LYS A 87 -4.16 -15.78 -5.87
N VAL A 88 -4.33 -16.42 -4.70
CA VAL A 88 -4.47 -15.75 -3.41
C VAL A 88 -3.12 -15.62 -2.70
N VAL A 89 -2.55 -14.41 -2.74
CA VAL A 89 -1.19 -14.14 -2.24
C VAL A 89 -1.18 -13.55 -0.82
N LYS A 90 -2.27 -12.90 -0.37
CA LYS A 90 -2.30 -12.19 0.92
C LYS A 90 -2.74 -13.09 2.07
N PRO A 91 -2.02 -13.12 3.22
CA PRO A 91 -2.41 -13.89 4.41
C PRO A 91 -3.80 -13.56 4.94
N SER A 92 -4.23 -12.29 4.88
CA SER A 92 -5.57 -11.88 5.32
C SER A 92 -6.70 -12.52 4.52
N ARG A 93 -6.54 -12.60 3.19
CA ARG A 93 -7.50 -13.28 2.30
C ARG A 93 -7.52 -14.78 2.53
N ARG A 94 -6.35 -15.40 2.71
CA ARG A 94 -6.25 -16.83 3.06
C ARG A 94 -6.94 -17.14 4.38
N ARG A 95 -6.83 -16.24 5.36
CA ARG A 95 -7.57 -16.33 6.64
C ARG A 95 -9.08 -16.26 6.44
N GLU A 96 -9.58 -15.29 5.67
CA GLU A 96 -11.02 -15.20 5.35
C GLU A 96 -11.53 -16.48 4.68
N MET A 97 -10.77 -17.04 3.74
CA MET A 97 -11.12 -18.30 3.08
C MET A 97 -11.12 -19.49 4.04
N ALA A 98 -10.16 -19.56 4.96
CA ALA A 98 -10.13 -20.59 5.99
C ALA A 98 -11.34 -20.51 6.92
N GLN A 99 -11.72 -19.31 7.35
CA GLN A 99 -12.92 -19.09 8.18
C GLN A 99 -14.19 -19.48 7.42
N LYS A 100 -14.29 -19.11 6.14
CA LYS A 100 -15.41 -19.48 5.26
C LYS A 100 -15.52 -21.01 5.12
N ALA A 101 -14.40 -21.70 4.89
CA ALA A 101 -14.38 -23.16 4.76
C ALA A 101 -14.82 -23.86 6.06
N VAL A 102 -14.34 -23.41 7.22
CA VAL A 102 -14.77 -23.95 8.52
C VAL A 102 -16.29 -23.77 8.71
N ASN A 103 -16.82 -22.60 8.39
CA ASN A 103 -18.24 -22.28 8.60
C ASN A 103 -19.17 -23.01 7.60
N GLU A 104 -18.81 -23.04 6.32
CA GLU A 104 -19.69 -23.54 5.25
C GLU A 104 -19.52 -25.03 4.96
N LYS A 105 -18.28 -25.54 5.07
CA LYS A 105 -17.95 -26.93 4.73
C LYS A 105 -17.69 -27.79 5.98
N ARG A 106 -17.86 -27.22 7.18
CA ARG A 106 -17.70 -27.89 8.48
C ARG A 106 -16.36 -28.63 8.65
N VAL A 107 -15.30 -28.13 8.00
CA VAL A 107 -13.95 -28.66 8.17
C VAL A 107 -13.34 -28.18 9.48
N SER A 108 -12.42 -28.95 10.07
CA SER A 108 -11.71 -28.53 11.27
C SER A 108 -10.80 -27.32 10.98
N ILE A 109 -10.57 -26.48 12.00
CA ILE A 109 -9.67 -25.30 11.90
C ILE A 109 -8.29 -25.73 11.41
N ARG A 110 -7.76 -26.84 11.94
CA ARG A 110 -6.46 -27.40 11.54
C ARG A 110 -6.41 -27.74 10.05
N LEU A 111 -7.46 -28.42 9.55
CA LEU A 111 -7.56 -28.79 8.14
C LEU A 111 -7.66 -27.54 7.26
N ALA A 112 -8.50 -26.57 7.62
CA ALA A 112 -8.61 -25.30 6.89
C ALA A 112 -7.30 -24.51 6.87
N CYS A 113 -6.60 -24.41 8.01
CA CYS A 113 -5.30 -23.72 8.10
C CYS A 113 -4.24 -24.37 7.22
N TRP A 114 -4.19 -25.72 7.21
CA TRP A 114 -3.30 -26.47 6.34
C TRP A 114 -3.63 -26.23 4.86
N MET A 115 -4.90 -26.33 4.48
CA MET A 115 -5.36 -26.11 3.10
C MET A 115 -5.02 -24.72 2.57
N PHE A 116 -5.23 -23.68 3.36
CA PHE A 116 -4.94 -22.30 2.95
C PHE A 116 -3.52 -21.84 3.32
N SER A 117 -2.66 -22.73 3.81
CA SER A 117 -1.27 -22.45 4.18
C SER A 117 -1.13 -21.24 5.11
N ILE A 118 -1.90 -21.22 6.20
CA ILE A 118 -1.82 -20.22 7.28
C ILE A 118 -1.64 -20.91 8.63
N SER A 119 -1.06 -20.20 9.60
CA SER A 119 -0.99 -20.71 10.97
C SER A 119 -2.35 -20.63 11.66
N GLU A 120 -2.53 -21.52 12.63
CA GLU A 120 -3.67 -21.51 13.55
C GLU A 120 -3.78 -20.22 14.39
N THR A 121 -2.64 -19.55 14.64
CA THR A 121 -2.60 -18.22 15.28
C THR A 121 -3.12 -17.13 14.34
N CYS A 122 -2.77 -17.17 13.04
CA CYS A 122 -3.29 -16.26 12.04
C CYS A 122 -4.81 -16.44 11.89
N TYR A 123 -5.30 -17.68 11.87
CA TYR A 123 -6.74 -17.98 11.84
C TYR A 123 -7.51 -17.34 12.99
N ARG A 124 -6.98 -17.48 14.21
CA ARG A 124 -7.61 -16.97 15.45
C ARG A 124 -7.35 -15.47 15.69
N TYR A 125 -6.47 -14.85 14.92
CA TYR A 125 -6.15 -13.44 15.10
C TYR A 125 -7.39 -12.58 14.86
N GLN A 126 -7.81 -11.87 15.89
CA GLN A 126 -8.78 -10.79 15.77
C GLN A 126 -8.05 -9.45 15.82
N PRO A 127 -8.36 -8.52 14.90
CA PRO A 127 -7.85 -7.16 14.99
C PRO A 127 -8.28 -6.57 16.34
N LYS A 128 -7.33 -6.00 17.09
CA LYS A 128 -7.67 -5.15 18.22
C LYS A 128 -8.29 -3.87 17.66
N LEU A 129 -9.62 -3.76 17.79
CA LEU A 129 -10.34 -2.53 17.47
C LEU A 129 -9.91 -1.49 18.49
N SER A 130 -9.19 -0.47 18.01
CA SER A 130 -8.72 0.64 18.80
C SER A 130 -9.52 1.86 18.37
N SER A 131 -10.07 2.62 19.32
CA SER A 131 -10.68 3.93 19.08
C SER A 131 -9.79 4.84 18.25
N GLU A 132 -8.47 4.74 18.43
CA GLU A 132 -7.46 5.48 17.66
C GLU A 132 -7.46 5.14 16.16
N ASN A 133 -7.94 3.97 15.73
CA ASN A 133 -8.11 3.71 14.30
C ASN A 133 -9.20 4.60 13.68
N ALA A 134 -10.28 4.88 14.43
CA ALA A 134 -11.34 5.77 13.98
C ALA A 134 -10.84 7.22 13.93
N GLU A 135 -10.03 7.63 14.91
CA GLU A 135 -9.37 8.94 14.91
C GLU A 135 -8.41 9.09 13.71
N ILE A 136 -7.56 8.09 13.43
CA ILE A 136 -6.69 8.10 12.24
C ILE A 136 -7.54 8.23 10.96
N ALA A 137 -8.66 7.49 10.88
CA ALA A 137 -9.53 7.55 9.72
C ALA A 137 -10.16 8.93 9.53
N ASP A 138 -10.69 9.53 10.59
CA ASP A 138 -11.27 10.87 10.59
C ASP A 138 -10.24 11.93 10.14
N TRP A 139 -9.03 11.90 10.70
CA TRP A 139 -7.95 12.78 10.28
C TRP A 139 -7.59 12.63 8.80
N LEU A 140 -7.47 11.40 8.30
CA LEU A 140 -7.16 11.14 6.89
C LEU A 140 -8.26 11.64 5.95
N ILE A 141 -9.53 11.46 6.32
CA ILE A 141 -10.67 11.98 5.55
C ILE A 141 -10.63 13.51 5.53
N ARG A 142 -10.47 14.18 6.68
CA ARG A 142 -10.38 15.64 6.75
C ARG A 142 -9.23 16.19 5.92
N LEU A 143 -8.05 15.57 6.02
CA LEU A 143 -6.87 16.00 5.25
C LEU A 143 -7.10 15.84 3.76
N THR A 144 -7.60 14.70 3.29
CA THR A 144 -7.81 14.47 1.86
C THR A 144 -8.97 15.29 1.28
N HIS A 145 -9.95 15.66 2.11
CA HIS A 145 -11.00 16.60 1.73
C HIS A 145 -10.46 18.02 1.51
N ASN A 146 -9.64 18.50 2.45
CA ASN A 146 -9.10 19.86 2.42
C ASN A 146 -7.88 20.00 1.49
N GLN A 147 -7.12 18.93 1.30
CA GLN A 147 -5.87 18.88 0.54
C GLN A 147 -5.95 17.81 -0.56
N ARG A 148 -6.77 18.08 -1.58
CA ARG A 148 -7.17 17.10 -2.62
C ARG A 148 -6.01 16.47 -3.41
N ASN A 149 -4.87 17.17 -3.51
CA ASN A 149 -3.69 16.66 -4.22
C ASN A 149 -2.67 15.97 -3.31
N TRP A 150 -2.95 15.86 -2.01
CA TRP A 150 -2.05 15.18 -1.10
C TRP A 150 -2.21 13.66 -1.20
N GLY A 151 -1.15 13.01 -1.67
CA GLY A 151 -1.03 11.56 -1.52
C GLY A 151 -0.76 11.17 -0.07
N PHE A 152 -0.76 9.86 0.18
CA PHE A 152 -0.49 9.28 1.50
C PHE A 152 0.77 9.85 2.17
N GLY A 153 1.86 10.04 1.42
CA GLY A 153 3.13 10.54 1.98
C GLY A 153 2.98 11.91 2.66
N LEU A 154 2.33 12.87 2.01
CA LEU A 154 2.09 14.19 2.59
C LEU A 154 1.11 14.12 3.76
N CYS A 155 0.04 13.33 3.65
CA CYS A 155 -0.90 13.13 4.75
C CYS A 155 -0.19 12.58 6.00
N PHE A 156 0.61 11.53 5.84
CA PHE A 156 1.35 10.92 6.94
C PHE A 156 2.37 11.87 7.55
N LEU A 157 3.13 12.60 6.73
CA LEU A 157 4.12 13.56 7.23
C LEU A 157 3.47 14.73 7.96
N HIS A 158 2.30 15.19 7.52
CA HIS A 158 1.55 16.22 8.26
C HIS A 158 1.13 15.70 9.62
N LEU A 159 0.53 14.51 9.68
CA LEU A 159 0.12 13.90 10.95
C LEU A 159 1.31 13.69 11.89
N ARG A 160 2.45 13.25 11.35
CA ARG A 160 3.65 12.93 12.12
C ARG A 160 4.41 14.19 12.58
N ASN A 161 4.74 15.08 11.66
CA ASN A 161 5.68 16.17 11.89
C ASN A 161 4.99 17.48 12.25
N VAL A 162 3.76 17.71 11.78
CA VAL A 162 3.02 18.96 12.04
C VAL A 162 2.06 18.79 13.21
N LYS A 163 1.27 17.71 13.23
CA LYS A 163 0.37 17.41 14.36
C LYS A 163 1.03 16.65 15.50
N GLY A 164 2.22 16.08 15.29
CA GLY A 164 3.01 15.41 16.33
C GLY A 164 2.54 13.99 16.69
N PHE A 165 1.66 13.37 15.89
CA PHE A 165 1.15 12.04 16.21
C PHE A 165 2.25 10.97 16.13
N ALA A 166 2.35 10.15 17.18
CA ALA A 166 3.34 9.08 17.26
C ALA A 166 2.96 7.80 16.48
N TRP A 167 1.91 7.85 15.66
CA TRP A 167 1.33 6.69 14.99
C TRP A 167 2.29 5.96 14.04
N ASN A 168 2.18 4.63 14.02
CA ASN A 168 3.00 3.79 13.15
C ASN A 168 2.61 3.98 11.67
N HIS A 169 3.59 4.26 10.82
CA HIS A 169 3.41 4.44 9.37
C HIS A 169 2.60 3.31 8.70
N LYS A 170 2.91 2.03 9.00
CA LYS A 170 2.22 0.88 8.39
C LYS A 170 0.75 0.83 8.81
N ARG A 171 0.44 1.24 10.03
CA ARG A 171 -0.93 1.29 10.56
C ARG A 171 -1.74 2.37 9.85
N VAL A 172 -1.21 3.59 9.75
CA VAL A 172 -1.87 4.70 9.04
C VAL A 172 -2.05 4.36 7.57
N TYR A 173 -1.03 3.78 6.91
CA TYR A 173 -1.12 3.35 5.52
C TYR A 173 -2.22 2.31 5.29
N ARG A 174 -2.34 1.32 6.18
CA ARG A 174 -3.40 0.31 6.09
C ARG A 174 -4.78 0.96 6.13
N ILE A 175 -5.02 1.88 7.06
CA ILE A 175 -6.30 2.60 7.19
C ILE A 175 -6.56 3.46 5.94
N TYR A 176 -5.56 4.21 5.48
CA TYR A 176 -5.65 4.97 4.22
C TYR A 176 -6.04 4.12 3.01
N ARG A 177 -5.50 2.89 2.93
CA ARG A 177 -5.84 1.92 1.87
C ARG A 177 -7.25 1.35 2.03
N GLU A 178 -7.70 1.10 3.26
CA GLU A 178 -9.05 0.61 3.57
C GLU A 178 -10.13 1.66 3.25
N LEU A 179 -9.81 2.95 3.42
CA LEU A 179 -10.66 4.09 3.03
C LEU A 179 -10.61 4.41 1.53
N GLU A 180 -9.82 3.65 0.75
CA GLU A 180 -9.67 3.82 -0.70
C GLU A 180 -9.21 5.22 -1.17
N LEU A 181 -8.57 6.00 -0.29
CA LEU A 181 -8.17 7.40 -0.54
C LEU A 181 -7.03 7.58 -1.54
N ASN A 182 -6.61 6.53 -2.25
CA ASN A 182 -5.45 6.59 -3.13
C ASN A 182 -5.77 7.44 -4.36
N LEU A 183 -4.92 8.45 -4.61
CA LEU A 183 -5.01 9.23 -5.84
C LEU A 183 -4.83 8.32 -7.06
N ARG A 184 -5.68 8.51 -8.07
CA ARG A 184 -5.59 7.77 -9.34
C ARG A 184 -4.32 8.17 -10.07
N ILE A 185 -3.33 7.28 -10.07
CA ILE A 185 -2.10 7.46 -10.85
C ILE A 185 -2.38 7.04 -12.29
N LYS A 186 -2.39 7.99 -13.23
CA LYS A 186 -2.32 7.67 -14.66
C LYS A 186 -0.89 7.18 -14.96
N PRO A 187 -0.67 5.94 -15.45
CA PRO A 187 0.66 5.46 -15.78
C PRO A 187 1.22 6.34 -16.90
N LYS A 188 2.30 7.07 -16.62
CA LYS A 188 3.04 7.82 -17.62
C LYS A 188 4.07 6.91 -18.27
N LYS A 189 4.29 7.06 -19.58
CA LYS A 189 5.44 6.46 -20.27
C LYS A 189 6.71 6.91 -19.55
N ARG A 190 7.51 5.95 -19.05
CA ARG A 190 8.80 6.28 -18.43
C ARG A 190 9.73 6.76 -19.54
N LEU A 191 9.97 8.07 -19.56
CA LEU A 191 11.03 8.65 -20.37
C LEU A 191 12.32 8.52 -19.57
N VAL A 192 13.36 7.94 -20.18
CA VAL A 192 14.71 8.00 -19.63
C VAL A 192 15.16 9.45 -19.79
N ARG A 193 15.34 10.14 -18.67
CA ARG A 193 15.93 11.48 -18.62
C ARG A 193 17.28 11.34 -17.97
N GLU A 194 18.28 12.05 -18.48
CA GLU A 194 19.53 12.23 -17.77
C GLU A 194 19.23 12.81 -16.38
N LYS A 195 19.90 12.31 -15.35
CA LYS A 195 19.77 12.89 -14.01
C LYS A 195 20.40 14.28 -14.07
N PRO A 196 19.64 15.37 -13.91
CA PRO A 196 20.24 16.69 -13.82
C PRO A 196 21.17 16.71 -12.61
N GLU A 197 22.28 17.43 -12.72
CA GLU A 197 23.16 17.68 -11.59
C GLU A 197 22.36 18.36 -10.46
N PRO A 198 22.50 17.90 -9.20
CA PRO A 198 21.79 18.50 -8.08
C PRO A 198 22.28 19.94 -7.89
N LEU A 199 21.35 20.89 -7.85
CA LEU A 199 21.66 22.24 -7.39
C LEU A 199 22.21 22.18 -5.96
N ALA A 200 23.29 22.92 -5.72
CA ALA A 200 23.80 23.14 -4.37
C ALA A 200 22.70 23.83 -3.55
N VAL A 201 22.33 23.21 -2.43
CA VAL A 201 21.47 23.85 -1.43
C VAL A 201 22.36 24.82 -0.67
N PRO A 202 22.00 26.11 -0.54
CA PRO A 202 22.76 27.03 0.30
C PRO A 202 22.85 26.52 1.75
N GLU A 203 23.79 27.02 2.55
CA GLU A 203 23.96 26.58 3.94
C GLU A 203 23.21 27.46 4.94
N MET A 204 22.85 28.69 4.55
CA MET A 204 22.23 29.69 5.41
C MET A 204 21.01 30.31 4.74
N ILE A 205 20.10 30.85 5.57
CA ILE A 205 19.01 31.70 5.10
C ILE A 205 19.55 32.93 4.37
N ASN A 206 18.78 33.45 3.43
CA ASN A 206 19.10 34.67 2.67
C ASN A 206 20.45 34.60 1.90
N ASP A 207 21.04 33.43 1.69
CA ASP A 207 22.22 33.32 0.82
C ASP A 207 21.81 33.39 -0.66
N SER A 208 20.73 32.69 -1.02
CA SER A 208 20.12 32.77 -2.35
C SER A 208 18.61 32.71 -2.27
N TRP A 209 17.95 33.65 -2.94
CA TRP A 209 16.53 33.56 -3.22
C TRP A 209 16.33 33.17 -4.67
N SER A 210 15.30 32.37 -4.95
CA SER A 210 14.84 32.12 -6.32
C SER A 210 13.49 32.79 -6.51
N MET A 211 13.33 33.47 -7.65
CA MET A 211 12.05 34.04 -8.05
C MET A 211 11.69 33.65 -9.48
N ASP A 212 10.39 33.60 -9.76
CA ASP A 212 9.84 33.25 -11.07
C ASP A 212 8.41 33.76 -11.22
N PHE A 213 7.99 34.00 -12.46
CA PHE A 213 6.63 34.41 -12.79
C PHE A 213 5.75 33.21 -13.13
N MET A 214 4.49 33.28 -12.71
CA MET A 214 3.43 32.44 -13.22
C MET A 214 2.33 33.28 -13.84
N HIS A 215 1.55 32.65 -14.72
CA HIS A 215 0.39 33.25 -15.37
C HIS A 215 -0.84 32.42 -15.07
N ASP A 216 -1.99 33.05 -14.89
CA ASP A 216 -3.29 32.39 -14.76
C ASP A 216 -4.41 33.31 -15.28
N GLN A 217 -5.66 32.83 -15.26
CA GLN A 217 -6.82 33.58 -15.73
C GLN A 217 -7.91 33.67 -14.67
N LEU A 218 -8.56 34.83 -14.60
CA LEU A 218 -9.82 34.99 -13.89
C LEU A 218 -10.95 34.27 -14.63
N ASN A 219 -12.06 34.08 -13.95
CA ASN A 219 -13.26 33.44 -14.49
C ASN A 219 -13.80 34.14 -15.75
N ASP A 220 -13.59 35.46 -15.87
CA ASP A 220 -13.98 36.25 -17.05
C ASP A 220 -12.94 36.25 -18.20
N GLY A 221 -11.85 35.50 -18.05
CA GLY A 221 -10.79 35.34 -19.05
C GLY A 221 -9.68 36.38 -18.99
N ARG A 222 -9.77 37.41 -18.13
CA ARG A 222 -8.66 38.35 -17.91
C ARG A 222 -7.46 37.61 -17.32
N SER A 223 -6.30 37.78 -17.94
CA SER A 223 -5.06 37.14 -17.49
C SER A 223 -4.42 37.97 -16.39
N TYR A 224 -3.91 37.31 -15.36
CA TYR A 224 -3.12 37.92 -14.29
C TYR A 224 -1.80 37.15 -14.10
N ARG A 225 -0.87 37.78 -13.39
CA ARG A 225 0.46 37.27 -13.13
C ARG A 225 0.71 37.13 -11.64
N LEU A 226 1.58 36.18 -11.30
CA LEU A 226 2.10 36.01 -9.96
C LEU A 226 3.63 36.07 -10.00
N LEU A 227 4.25 36.83 -9.11
CA LEU A 227 5.68 36.73 -8.80
C LEU A 227 5.82 35.93 -7.52
N ASN A 228 6.43 34.76 -7.62
CA ASN A 228 6.75 33.93 -6.47
C ASN A 228 8.21 34.12 -6.09
N VAL A 229 8.49 34.31 -4.80
CA VAL A 229 9.84 34.41 -4.25
C VAL A 229 10.02 33.35 -3.17
N ILE A 230 11.10 32.58 -3.22
CA ILE A 230 11.44 31.56 -2.22
C ILE A 230 12.88 31.71 -1.72
N ASP A 231 13.12 31.24 -0.50
CA ASP A 231 14.47 31.03 0.04
C ASP A 231 14.98 29.62 -0.34
N ASP A 232 16.16 29.56 -0.95
CA ASP A 232 16.74 28.31 -1.46
C ASP A 232 17.29 27.38 -0.37
N PHE A 233 17.53 27.88 0.85
CA PHE A 233 17.98 27.06 1.96
C PHE A 233 16.83 26.28 2.59
N ASN A 234 15.80 26.98 3.10
CA ASN A 234 14.72 26.36 3.86
C ASN A 234 13.44 26.12 3.06
N ARG A 235 13.39 26.48 1.77
CA ARG A 235 12.20 26.35 0.91
C ARG A 235 11.03 27.18 1.40
N GLU A 236 11.27 28.23 2.17
CA GLU A 236 10.22 29.13 2.60
C GLU A 236 9.74 29.97 1.43
N GLY A 237 8.43 30.04 1.25
CA GLY A 237 7.83 31.04 0.37
C GLY A 237 7.88 32.39 1.06
N LEU A 238 8.60 33.33 0.47
CA LEU A 238 8.81 34.66 1.05
C LEU A 238 7.72 35.65 0.62
N GLY A 239 7.20 35.49 -0.59
CA GLY A 239 6.13 36.35 -1.10
C GLY A 239 5.49 35.77 -2.36
N ILE A 240 4.23 36.14 -2.55
CA ILE A 240 3.47 35.91 -3.78
C ILE A 240 2.79 37.23 -4.13
N GLU A 241 3.37 37.97 -5.06
CA GLU A 241 2.77 39.22 -5.56
C GLU A 241 1.84 38.88 -6.72
N VAL A 242 0.60 39.37 -6.70
CA VAL A 242 -0.39 39.10 -7.74
C VAL A 242 -0.94 40.40 -8.31
N ASP A 243 -0.94 40.54 -9.63
CA ASP A 243 -1.54 41.69 -10.32
C ASP A 243 -1.78 41.36 -11.81
N PHE A 244 -2.54 42.19 -12.53
CA PHE A 244 -2.68 42.08 -13.98
C PHE A 244 -1.35 42.33 -14.71
N SER A 245 -0.51 43.19 -14.16
CA SER A 245 0.83 43.48 -14.69
C SER A 245 1.84 43.63 -13.54
N LEU A 246 3.03 43.05 -13.72
CA LEU A 246 4.11 43.12 -12.73
C LEU A 246 5.33 43.80 -13.36
N PRO A 247 5.31 45.14 -13.54
CA PRO A 247 6.47 45.87 -14.02
C PRO A 247 7.61 45.85 -13.00
N ALA A 248 8.81 46.23 -13.44
CA ALA A 248 10.02 46.22 -12.62
C ALA A 248 9.86 46.94 -11.27
N GLU A 249 9.17 48.08 -11.24
CA GLU A 249 8.91 48.84 -10.02
C GLU A 249 8.03 48.09 -9.02
N ARG A 250 7.08 47.29 -9.51
CA ARG A 250 6.24 46.46 -8.64
C ARG A 250 7.05 45.31 -8.06
N VAL A 251 7.87 44.66 -8.90
CA VAL A 251 8.80 43.60 -8.47
C VAL A 251 9.75 44.14 -7.39
N ILE A 252 10.39 45.28 -7.64
CA ILE A 252 11.29 45.94 -6.68
C ILE A 252 10.56 46.21 -5.37
N ARG A 253 9.35 46.78 -5.40
CA ARG A 253 8.56 47.04 -4.20
C ARG A 253 8.28 45.79 -3.39
N SER A 254 7.89 44.69 -4.03
CA SER A 254 7.64 43.42 -3.35
C SER A 254 8.93 42.86 -2.74
N LEU A 255 10.07 42.94 -3.44
CA LEU A 255 11.37 42.54 -2.90
C LEU A 255 11.79 43.40 -1.70
N GLU A 256 11.57 44.72 -1.75
CA GLU A 256 11.81 45.63 -0.62
C GLU A 256 11.02 45.24 0.62
N GLN A 257 9.72 44.99 0.44
CA GLN A 257 8.84 44.57 1.54
C GLN A 257 9.33 43.24 2.15
N ILE A 258 9.76 42.29 1.32
CA ILE A 258 10.33 41.04 1.82
C ILE A 258 11.62 41.30 2.60
N ILE A 259 12.52 42.13 2.07
CA ILE A 259 13.79 42.48 2.71
C ILE A 259 13.56 43.15 4.07
N GLU A 260 12.52 43.97 4.21
CA GLU A 260 12.21 44.69 5.45
C GLU A 260 11.96 43.75 6.63
N TRP A 261 11.18 42.68 6.45
CA TRP A 261 10.87 41.74 7.53
C TRP A 261 11.82 40.54 7.59
N ARG A 262 12.42 40.13 6.47
CA ARG A 262 13.25 38.91 6.38
C ARG A 262 14.75 39.17 6.42
N GLY A 263 15.17 40.35 5.99
CA GLY A 263 16.57 40.67 5.70
C GLY A 263 16.95 40.48 4.23
N LYS A 264 18.09 41.07 3.85
CA LYS A 264 18.59 41.15 2.47
C LYS A 264 19.24 39.83 2.02
N PRO A 265 18.96 39.33 0.79
CA PRO A 265 19.68 38.19 0.25
C PRO A 265 21.06 38.58 -0.30
N ARG A 266 22.01 37.64 -0.35
CA ARG A 266 23.27 37.84 -1.10
C ARG A 266 23.08 37.74 -2.61
N SER A 267 22.17 36.87 -3.05
CA SER A 267 21.89 36.68 -4.47
C SER A 267 20.42 36.39 -4.73
N ILE A 268 19.93 36.80 -5.90
CA ILE A 268 18.62 36.43 -6.39
C ILE A 268 18.78 35.75 -7.75
N ARG A 269 18.24 34.54 -7.86
CA ARG A 269 18.21 33.75 -9.08
C ARG A 269 16.88 33.95 -9.80
N CYS A 270 16.96 34.27 -11.08
CA CYS A 270 15.80 34.47 -11.95
C CYS A 270 16.06 33.92 -13.36
N ASP A 271 14.99 33.74 -14.12
CA ASP A 271 15.09 33.43 -15.53
C ASP A 271 15.42 34.68 -16.36
N ASN A 272 15.64 34.49 -17.67
CA ASN A 272 15.90 35.59 -18.61
C ASN A 272 14.60 36.21 -19.14
N GLY A 273 13.53 36.21 -18.35
CA GLY A 273 12.30 36.91 -18.72
C GLY A 273 12.59 38.39 -19.00
N PRO A 274 11.97 39.00 -20.04
CA PRO A 274 12.17 40.42 -20.36
C PRO A 274 11.82 41.35 -19.17
N GLU A 275 11.02 40.89 -18.22
CA GLU A 275 10.68 41.57 -16.98
C GLU A 275 11.86 41.68 -16.00
N TYR A 276 12.73 40.67 -15.97
CA TYR A 276 13.95 40.64 -15.14
C TYR A 276 15.14 41.32 -15.81
N ILE A 277 15.11 41.45 -17.15
CA ILE A 277 16.11 42.17 -17.96
C ILE A 277 15.79 43.68 -18.02
N SER A 278 14.96 44.20 -17.13
CA SER A 278 14.79 45.64 -17.01
C SER A 278 16.03 46.24 -16.35
N GLY A 279 16.59 47.30 -16.96
CA GLY A 279 17.73 48.03 -16.36
C GLY A 279 17.44 48.56 -14.96
N LYS A 280 16.15 48.74 -14.61
CA LYS A 280 15.70 49.17 -13.28
C LYS A 280 15.97 48.11 -12.20
N LEU A 281 15.65 46.84 -12.45
CA LEU A 281 15.90 45.77 -11.49
C LEU A 281 17.40 45.54 -11.29
N ALA A 282 18.18 45.60 -12.38
CA ALA A 282 19.63 45.50 -12.32
C ALA A 282 20.26 46.65 -11.51
N ALA A 283 19.87 47.89 -11.78
CA ALA A 283 20.35 49.07 -11.04
C ALA A 283 19.96 49.01 -9.56
N TRP A 284 18.73 48.58 -9.25
CA TRP A 284 18.28 48.37 -7.89
C TRP A 284 19.11 47.30 -7.16
N ALA A 285 19.36 46.17 -7.81
CA ALA A 285 20.14 45.09 -7.23
C ALA A 285 21.59 45.50 -6.99
N GLU A 286 22.19 46.24 -7.93
CA GLU A 286 23.53 46.83 -7.76
C GLU A 286 23.57 47.81 -6.57
N GLN A 287 22.60 48.72 -6.47
CA GLN A 287 22.49 49.65 -5.35
C GLN A 287 22.33 48.92 -4.00
N ARG A 288 21.65 47.79 -3.99
CA ARG A 288 21.47 46.95 -2.79
C ARG A 288 22.59 45.94 -2.58
N GLU A 289 23.61 45.90 -3.44
CA GLU A 289 24.69 44.89 -3.40
C GLU A 289 24.15 43.45 -3.42
N ILE A 290 23.09 43.22 -4.20
CA ILE A 290 22.48 41.91 -4.41
C ILE A 290 22.93 41.39 -5.78
N LYS A 291 23.52 40.19 -5.81
CA LYS A 291 23.92 39.57 -7.08
C LYS A 291 22.71 38.98 -7.81
N LEU A 292 22.35 39.51 -8.99
CA LEU A 292 21.40 38.87 -9.88
C LEU A 292 22.07 37.72 -10.64
N ALA A 293 21.56 36.50 -10.46
CA ALA A 293 22.06 35.28 -11.07
C ALA A 293 21.07 34.75 -12.10
N PHE A 294 21.26 35.16 -13.36
CA PHE A 294 20.44 34.69 -14.47
C PHE A 294 20.78 33.25 -14.85
N ILE A 295 19.74 32.42 -15.05
CA ILE A 295 19.92 31.06 -15.57
C ILE A 295 20.36 31.08 -17.04
N GLN A 296 20.98 30.00 -17.50
CA GLN A 296 21.32 29.85 -18.92
C GLN A 296 20.05 29.63 -19.76
N PRO A 297 19.92 30.27 -20.93
CA PRO A 297 18.81 30.02 -21.85
C PRO A 297 18.63 28.52 -22.12
N GLY A 298 17.39 28.03 -21.99
CA GLY A 298 17.06 26.61 -22.21
C GLY A 298 17.46 25.67 -21.06
N LYS A 299 17.88 26.17 -19.89
CA LYS A 299 18.22 25.35 -18.71
C LYS A 299 17.33 25.65 -17.48
N PRO A 300 16.02 25.34 -17.55
CA PRO A 300 15.06 25.50 -16.44
C PRO A 300 15.53 24.83 -15.14
N GLN A 301 16.28 23.72 -15.25
CA GLN A 301 16.78 22.96 -14.12
C GLN A 301 17.68 23.78 -13.19
N GLN A 302 18.27 24.88 -13.68
CA GLN A 302 19.08 25.78 -12.85
C GLN A 302 18.23 26.58 -11.84
N ASN A 303 16.91 26.66 -12.03
CA ASN A 303 15.95 27.27 -11.12
C ASN A 303 14.99 26.23 -10.50
N ALA A 304 15.44 24.97 -10.35
CA ALA A 304 14.54 23.85 -10.02
C ALA A 304 13.76 24.01 -8.70
N TYR A 305 14.24 24.83 -7.77
CA TYR A 305 13.57 25.07 -6.49
C TYR A 305 12.28 25.85 -6.66
N ILE A 306 12.33 27.01 -7.35
CA ILE A 306 11.13 27.80 -7.64
C ILE A 306 10.23 27.08 -8.63
N GLU A 307 10.77 26.32 -9.59
CA GLU A 307 9.92 25.51 -10.48
C GLU A 307 9.09 24.47 -9.72
N ARG A 308 9.70 23.83 -8.73
CA ARG A 308 9.01 22.87 -7.86
C ARG A 308 7.99 23.58 -6.96
N TYR A 309 8.32 24.78 -6.48
CA TYR A 309 7.40 25.61 -5.74
C TYR A 309 6.21 26.04 -6.60
N ASN A 310 6.44 26.58 -7.79
CA ASN A 310 5.44 26.98 -8.78
C ASN A 310 4.52 25.82 -9.16
N ARG A 311 5.08 24.62 -9.34
CA ARG A 311 4.28 23.40 -9.50
C ARG A 311 3.34 23.16 -8.33
N THR A 312 3.82 23.36 -7.11
CA THR A 312 3.03 23.22 -5.88
C THR A 312 1.94 24.29 -5.80
N VAL A 313 2.26 25.56 -6.03
CA VAL A 313 1.30 26.68 -6.10
C VAL A 313 0.19 26.37 -7.12
N ARG A 314 0.57 25.93 -8.33
CA ARG A 314 -0.40 25.60 -9.39
C ARG A 314 -1.35 24.50 -8.98
N TYR A 315 -0.85 23.36 -8.53
CA TYR A 315 -1.72 22.21 -8.27
C TYR A 315 -2.47 22.33 -6.94
N ASP A 316 -1.78 22.72 -5.86
CA ASP A 316 -2.37 22.76 -4.52
C ASP A 316 -3.27 23.98 -4.30
N TRP A 317 -3.15 25.04 -5.13
CA TRP A 317 -3.98 26.23 -5.02
C TRP A 317 -4.67 26.62 -6.33
N LEU A 318 -3.93 27.14 -7.32
CA LEU A 318 -4.56 27.85 -8.44
C LEU A 318 -5.51 26.97 -9.28
N ALA A 319 -5.16 25.71 -9.51
CA ALA A 319 -6.01 24.76 -10.24
C ALA A 319 -7.20 24.23 -9.43
N GLN A 320 -7.37 24.63 -8.16
CA GLN A 320 -8.47 24.20 -7.30
C GLN A 320 -9.63 25.20 -7.26
N TYR A 321 -9.42 26.45 -7.68
CA TYR A 321 -10.37 27.54 -7.53
C TYR A 321 -10.51 28.34 -8.82
N LEU A 322 -11.68 28.95 -9.02
CA LEU A 322 -11.91 29.96 -10.03
C LEU A 322 -12.10 31.29 -9.30
N PHE A 323 -11.31 32.29 -9.67
CA PHE A 323 -11.32 33.60 -9.03
C PHE A 323 -11.99 34.62 -9.93
N ASP A 324 -12.77 35.52 -9.33
CA ASP A 324 -13.47 36.58 -10.06
C ASP A 324 -12.72 37.92 -10.04
N SER A 325 -11.76 38.09 -9.12
CA SER A 325 -10.99 39.33 -8.96
C SER A 325 -9.54 39.09 -8.51
N THR A 326 -8.65 40.04 -8.80
CA THR A 326 -7.24 39.99 -8.35
C THR A 326 -7.11 40.13 -6.83
N GLU A 327 -8.00 40.87 -6.19
CA GLU A 327 -8.06 41.05 -4.74
C GLU A 327 -8.33 39.72 -4.03
N GLU A 328 -9.24 38.91 -4.58
CA GLU A 328 -9.52 37.56 -4.07
C GLU A 328 -8.30 36.65 -4.20
N VAL A 329 -7.60 36.72 -5.34
CA VAL A 329 -6.36 35.96 -5.56
C VAL A 329 -5.27 36.39 -4.56
N GLN A 330 -5.11 37.69 -4.31
CA GLN A 330 -4.12 38.23 -3.35
C GLN A 330 -4.40 37.76 -1.91
N ASP A 331 -5.66 37.83 -1.47
CA ASP A 331 -6.06 37.33 -0.15
C ASP A 331 -5.78 35.82 -0.03
N TYR A 332 -6.13 35.05 -1.05
CA TYR A 332 -5.87 33.62 -1.06
C TYR A 332 -4.37 33.31 -1.09
N ALA A 333 -3.57 34.09 -1.85
CA ALA A 333 -2.12 33.97 -1.90
C ALA A 333 -1.51 34.08 -0.51
N THR A 334 -1.97 35.07 0.27
CA THR A 334 -1.51 35.32 1.64
C THR A 334 -1.82 34.14 2.56
N ARG A 335 -3.08 33.67 2.55
CA ARG A 335 -3.50 32.51 3.37
C ARG A 335 -2.77 31.23 2.97
N TRP A 336 -2.60 31.02 1.67
CA TRP A 336 -1.94 29.84 1.14
C TRP A 336 -0.43 29.84 1.45
N LEU A 337 0.23 30.99 1.35
CA LEU A 337 1.64 31.15 1.69
C LEU A 337 1.89 30.80 3.17
N TRP A 338 1.02 31.28 4.06
CA TRP A 338 1.08 30.92 5.47
C TRP A 338 0.95 29.41 5.67
N HIS A 339 -0.08 28.79 5.07
CA HIS A 339 -0.29 27.34 5.14
C HIS A 339 0.90 26.55 4.58
N TYR A 340 1.46 26.98 3.44
CA TYR A 340 2.64 26.35 2.83
C TYR A 340 3.84 26.37 3.78
N ASN A 341 4.09 27.49 4.43
CA ASN A 341 5.23 27.67 5.32
C ASN A 341 5.07 26.98 6.68
N HIS A 342 3.85 26.91 7.22
CA HIS A 342 3.60 26.48 8.60
C HIS A 342 2.99 25.09 8.72
N GLU A 343 2.19 24.65 7.76
CA GLU A 343 1.39 23.43 7.89
C GLU A 343 1.66 22.38 6.81
N ARG A 344 2.19 22.77 5.66
CA ARG A 344 2.49 21.85 4.56
C ARG A 344 3.84 21.16 4.74
N PRO A 345 3.88 19.83 4.86
CA PRO A 345 5.13 19.08 4.85
C PRO A 345 5.89 19.28 3.54
N ASN A 346 7.21 19.47 3.62
CA ASN A 346 8.06 19.58 2.44
C ASN A 346 8.95 18.34 2.30
N MET A 347 8.70 17.53 1.28
CA MET A 347 9.50 16.33 0.97
C MET A 347 10.99 16.64 0.73
N GLY A 348 11.32 17.82 0.21
CA GLY A 348 12.70 18.27 0.01
C GLY A 348 13.42 18.61 1.33
N LEU A 349 12.67 18.77 2.42
CA LEU A 349 13.18 19.03 3.77
C LEU A 349 13.09 17.80 4.69
N GLY A 350 12.85 16.60 4.14
CA GLY A 350 12.62 15.41 4.96
C GLY A 350 11.23 15.35 5.59
N GLY A 351 10.28 16.18 5.12
CA GLY A 351 8.89 16.16 5.52
C GLY A 351 8.52 17.10 6.66
N ILE A 352 9.42 17.96 7.11
CA ILE A 352 9.09 19.10 7.99
C ILE A 352 8.66 20.30 7.14
N THR A 353 8.05 21.30 7.78
CA THR A 353 7.63 22.54 7.13
C THR A 353 8.82 23.51 6.99
N PRO A 354 8.78 24.47 6.06
CA PRO A 354 9.82 25.49 5.96
C PRO A 354 10.11 26.22 7.27
N GLN A 355 9.06 26.55 8.03
CA GLN A 355 9.17 27.22 9.33
C GLN A 355 9.76 26.32 10.41
N GLN A 356 9.43 25.02 10.42
CA GLN A 356 10.09 24.06 11.32
C GLN A 356 11.59 23.96 11.02
N LYS A 357 11.99 23.97 9.74
CA LYS A 357 13.40 23.98 9.37
C LYS A 357 14.10 25.26 9.83
N LEU A 358 13.44 26.40 9.73
CA LEU A 358 13.94 27.67 10.24
C LEU A 358 14.13 27.63 11.76
N ALA A 359 13.14 27.14 12.49
CA ALA A 359 13.17 27.04 13.95
C ALA A 359 14.24 26.06 14.47
N MET A 360 14.68 25.09 13.67
CA MET A 360 15.79 24.18 14.03
C MET A 360 17.18 24.84 13.98
N LEU A 361 17.29 26.02 13.36
CA LEU A 361 18.53 26.80 13.32
C LEU A 361 18.64 27.84 14.44
N ALA A 362 17.50 28.23 15.01
CA ALA A 362 17.42 29.16 16.14
C ALA A 362 17.64 28.40 17.45
#